data_AF-A0A507W805-F1
#
_entry.id   AF-A0A507W805-F1
#
_cell.length_a   1.000
_cell.length_b   1.000
_cell.length_c   1.000
_cell.angle_alpha   90.00
_cell.angle_beta   90.00
_cell.angle_gamma   90.00
#
_symmetry.space_group_name_H-M   'P 1'
#
loop_
_entity.id
_entity.type
_entity.pdbx_description
1 polymer ?
#
loop_
_entity_poly.entity_id
_entity_poly.type
_entity_poly.pdbx_seq_one_letter_code
_entity_poly.pdbx_strand_id
1 'polypeptide(L)' 'MTHTTDLTFKEAFATLKANAQQLEEQTEPDIDHLLEVVEQSTAAYKVCKARIDAVEKALALTFESASDT' A
#
# COMPACT_ATOMS: atom_id res chain seq x y z
N MET A 1 -14.41 -4.33 -13.64
CA MET A 1 -13.79 -3.20 -12.92
C MET A 1 -13.45 -3.69 -11.51
N THR A 2 -12.23 -4.18 -11.32
CA THR A 2 -11.74 -4.63 -10.00
C THR A 2 -11.58 -3.43 -9.08
N HIS A 3 -12.27 -3.45 -7.94
CA HIS A 3 -12.18 -2.41 -6.92
C HIS A 3 -10.84 -2.55 -6.20
N THR A 4 -10.10 -1.45 -6.02
CA THR A 4 -8.76 -1.44 -5.40
C THR A 4 -8.74 -1.96 -3.95
N THR A 5 -9.91 -2.09 -3.32
CA THR A 5 -10.11 -2.62 -1.97
C THR A 5 -9.87 -4.13 -1.84
N ASP A 6 -9.83 -4.88 -2.95
CA ASP A 6 -9.70 -6.35 -2.93
C ASP A 6 -8.24 -6.86 -2.95
N LEU A 7 -7.26 -5.96 -3.07
CA LEU A 7 -5.85 -6.34 -3.13
C LEU A 7 -5.33 -6.88 -1.78
N THR A 8 -4.48 -7.89 -1.86
CA THR A 8 -3.64 -8.31 -0.73
C THR A 8 -2.52 -7.30 -0.48
N PHE A 9 -1.92 -7.34 0.71
CA PHE A 9 -0.73 -6.51 1.01
C PHE A 9 0.38 -6.75 -0.02
N LYS A 10 0.63 -8.00 -0.41
CA LYS A 10 1.69 -8.36 -1.34
C LYS A 10 1.48 -7.74 -2.72
N GLU A 11 0.26 -7.79 -3.24
CA GLU A 11 -0.08 -7.24 -4.55
C GLU A 11 -0.01 -5.70 -4.54
N ALA A 12 -0.60 -5.07 -3.53
CA ALA A 12 -0.52 -3.62 -3.36
C ALA A 12 0.93 -3.13 -3.20
N PHE A 13 1.74 -3.84 -2.41
CA PHE A 13 3.16 -3.51 -2.24
C PHE A 13 3.94 -3.68 -3.55
N ALA A 14 3.65 -4.71 -4.35
CA ALA A 14 4.28 -4.90 -5.65
C ALA A 14 3.98 -3.73 -6.61
N THR A 15 2.72 -3.29 -6.70
CA THR A 15 2.33 -2.11 -7.49
C THR A 15 3.03 -0.85 -6.98
N LEU A 16 2.99 -0.60 -5.68
CA LEU A 16 3.63 0.58 -5.09
C LEU A 16 5.13 0.62 -5.38
N LYS A 17 5.81 -0.53 -5.25
CA LYS A 17 7.24 -0.66 -5.54
C LYS A 17 7.52 -0.42 -7.03
N ALA A 18 6.75 -1.03 -7.93
CA ALA A 18 6.95 -0.88 -9.37
C ALA A 18 6.79 0.59 -9.80
N ASN A 19 5.76 1.27 -9.29
CA ASN A 19 5.51 2.67 -9.62
C ASN A 19 6.62 3.60 -9.06
N ALA A 20 7.11 3.33 -7.85
CA ALA A 20 8.24 4.07 -7.29
C ALA A 20 9.51 3.89 -8.14
N GLN A 21 9.82 2.65 -8.55
CA GLN A 21 10.95 2.37 -9.43
C GLN A 21 10.81 3.08 -10.78
N GLN A 22 9.62 3.06 -11.38
CA GLN A 22 9.35 3.78 -12.62
C GLN A 22 9.63 5.29 -12.48
N LEU A 23 9.16 5.92 -11.40
CA LEU A 23 9.38 7.35 -11.15
C LEU A 23 10.86 7.68 -10.89
N GLU A 24 11.60 6.79 -10.21
CA GLU A 24 13.03 6.96 -9.94
C GLU A 24 13.90 6.80 -11.18
N GLU A 25 13.53 5.86 -12.08
CA GLU A 25 14.28 5.55 -13.30
C GLU A 25 13.95 6.49 -14.46
N GLN A 26 12.87 7.28 -14.35
CA GLN A 26 12.47 8.25 -15.38
C GLN A 26 13.46 9.42 -15.46
N THR A 27 14.17 9.51 -16.60
CA THR A 27 15.10 10.62 -16.90
C THR A 27 14.37 11.91 -17.33
N GLU A 28 13.19 11.77 -17.96
CA GLU A 28 12.34 12.89 -18.37
C GLU A 28 10.91 12.66 -17.85
N PRO A 29 10.26 13.67 -17.24
CA PRO A 29 8.91 13.52 -16.70
C PRO A 29 7.87 13.26 -17.80
N ASP A 30 7.20 12.11 -17.72
CA ASP A 30 6.01 11.80 -18.53
C ASP A 30 4.77 12.42 -17.87
N ILE A 31 4.52 13.71 -18.16
CA ILE A 31 3.45 14.49 -17.55
C ILE A 31 2.06 13.90 -17.83
N ASP A 32 1.87 13.29 -19.00
CA ASP A 32 0.59 12.74 -19.43
C ASP A 32 0.19 11.53 -18.57
N HIS A 33 1.17 10.71 -18.17
CA HIS A 33 0.95 9.52 -17.35
C HIS A 33 1.28 9.73 -15.85
N LEU A 34 1.89 10.84 -15.48
CA LEU A 34 2.32 11.10 -14.09
C LEU A 34 1.15 11.03 -13.11
N LEU A 35 0.00 11.61 -13.46
CA LEU A 35 -1.17 11.60 -12.59
C LEU A 35 -1.69 10.18 -12.36
N GLU A 36 -1.71 9.35 -13.41
CA GLU A 36 -2.15 7.95 -13.33
C GLU A 36 -1.25 7.14 -12.39
N VAL A 37 0.08 7.28 -12.54
CA VAL A 37 1.06 6.60 -11.67
C VAL A 37 0.88 7.02 -10.21
N VAL A 38 0.65 8.31 -9.95
CA VAL A 38 0.43 8.83 -8.59
C VAL A 38 -0.89 8.32 -7.99
N GLU A 39 -1.97 8.27 -8.77
CA GLU A 39 -3.26 7.75 -8.31
C GLU A 39 -3.18 6.25 -7.97
N GLN A 40 -2.57 5.46 -8.85
CA GLN A 40 -2.33 4.03 -8.61
C GLN A 40 -1.46 3.81 -7.37
N SER A 41 -0.39 4.58 -7.22
CA SER A 41 0.51 4.51 -6.05
C SER A 41 -0.22 4.87 -4.76
N THR A 42 -1.03 5.93 -4.78
CA THR A 42 -1.82 6.36 -3.61
C THR A 42 -2.83 5.30 -3.21
N ALA A 43 -3.47 4.65 -4.18
CA ALA A 43 -4.44 3.59 -3.91
C ALA A 43 -3.74 2.34 -3.32
N ALA A 44 -2.62 1.92 -3.91
CA ALA A 44 -1.81 0.81 -3.39
C ALA A 44 -1.29 1.09 -1.97
N TYR A 45 -0.80 2.31 -1.70
CA TYR A 45 -0.38 2.73 -0.38
C TYR A 45 -1.50 2.63 0.66
N LYS A 46 -2.72 3.07 0.34
CA LYS A 46 -3.87 2.98 1.26
C LYS A 46 -4.16 1.53 1.66
N VAL A 47 -4.06 0.58 0.72
CA VAL A 47 -4.22 -0.85 1.03
C VAL A 47 -3.09 -1.34 1.93
N CYS A 48 -1.84 -1.03 1.61
CA CYS A 48 -0.69 -1.39 2.44
C CYS A 48 -0.86 -0.88 3.88
N LYS A 49 -1.20 0.40 4.04
CA LYS A 49 -1.43 1.02 5.35
C LYS A 49 -2.56 0.32 6.11
N ALA A 50 -3.72 0.12 5.48
CA ALA A 50 -4.86 -0.52 6.15
C ALA A 50 -4.54 -1.94 6.65
N ARG A 51 -3.73 -2.70 5.90
CA ARG A 51 -3.30 -4.04 6.31
C ARG A 51 -2.29 -3.99 7.47
N ILE A 52 -1.36 -3.04 7.46
CA ILE A 52 -0.41 -2.82 8.58
C ILE A 52 -1.18 -2.43 9.84
N ASP A 53 -2.06 -1.42 9.76
CA ASP A 53 -2.88 -0.96 10.88
C ASP A 53 -3.70 -2.11 11.49
N ALA A 54 -4.26 -3.00 10.65
CA ALA A 54 -5.01 -4.16 11.11
C ALA A 54 -4.15 -5.18 11.86
N VAL A 55 -2.91 -5.40 11.40
CA VAL A 55 -1.94 -6.28 12.08
C VAL A 55 -1.50 -5.68 13.41
N GLU A 56 -1.17 -4.39 13.44
CA GLU A 56 -0.80 -3.67 14.66
C GLU A 56 -1.91 -3.77 15.71
N LYS A 57 -3.17 -3.55 15.29
CA LYS A 57 -4.34 -3.69 16.17
C LYS A 57 -4.49 -5.12 16.71
N ALA A 58 -4.34 -6.14 15.86
CA ALA A 58 -4.46 -7.54 16.28
C ALA A 58 -3.37 -7.92 17.29
N LEU A 59 -2.14 -7.45 17.07
CA LEU A 59 -1.02 -7.65 17.99
C LEU A 59 -1.25 -6.94 19.32
N ALA A 60 -1.69 -5.68 19.31
CA ALA A 60 -1.99 -4.93 20.53
C ALA A 60 -3.04 -5.65 21.41
N LEU A 61 -4.14 -6.12 20.81
CA LEU A 61 -5.16 -6.89 21.51
C LEU A 61 -4.62 -8.21 22.09
N THR A 62 -3.72 -8.87 21.37
CA THR A 62 -3.10 -10.12 21.83
C THR A 62 -2.22 -9.89 23.07
N PHE A 63 -1.45 -8.80 23.08
CA PHE A 63 -0.56 -8.48 24.19
C PHE A 63 -1.29 -7.89 25.40
N GLU A 64 -2.34 -7.08 25.20
CA GLU A 64 -3.19 -6.57 26.29
C GLU A 64 -3.98 -7.70 26.97
N SER A 65 -4.49 -8.66 26.20
CA SER A 65 -5.17 -9.84 26.74
C SER A 65 -4.21 -10.78 27.49
N ALA A 66 -2.91 -10.75 27.18
CA ALA A 66 -1.89 -11.58 27.84
C ALA A 66 -1.33 -10.96 29.13
N SER A 67 -1.60 -9.67 29.41
CA SER A 67 -1.17 -9.01 30.65
C SER A 67 -2.18 -9.07 31.80
N ASP A 68 -3.43 -9.49 31.52
CA ASP A 68 -4.52 -9.62 32.51
C ASP A 68 -4.70 -11.06 33.05
N THR A 69 -3.75 -11.97 32.79
CA THR A 69 -3.72 -13.35 33.34
C THR A 69 -2.40 -13.59 34.08
#